data_AF-A0A060SZJ7-F1
#
_entry.id   AF-A0A060SZJ7-F1
#
_cell.length_a   1.000
_cell.length_b   1.000
_cell.length_c   1.000
_cell.angle_alpha   90.00
_cell.angle_beta   90.00
_cell.angle_gamma   90.00
#
_symmetry.space_group_name_H-M   'P 1'
#
loop_
_entity.id
_entity.type
_entity.pdbx_description
1 polymer ?
#
loop_
_entity_poly.entity_id
_entity_poly.type
_entity_poly.pdbx_seq_one_letter_code
_entity_poly.pdbx_strand_id
1 'polypeptide(L)'
;MGMAIEDGYYLAKSPKESDLQDLRAVRAGFGIYEKPGIELFNHNMEFTRFLGRMYHSLPWPLAKLRDLIFDYTPLLSCFMRKGYL
;
A
#
# COMPACT_ATOMS: atom_id res chain seq x y z
N MET A 1 -1.17 -5.63 -5.06
CA MET A 1 -2.54 -5.38 -5.56
C MET A 1 -3.00 -4.04 -4.99
N GLY A 2 -4.25 -3.60 -5.17
CA GLY A 2 -4.77 -2.44 -4.44
C GLY A 2 -5.19 -2.85 -3.03
N MET A 3 -4.94 -2.01 -2.01
CA MET A 3 -5.21 -2.35 -0.60
C MET A 3 -6.61 -2.93 -0.38
N ALA A 4 -7.66 -2.31 -0.94
CA ALA A 4 -9.04 -2.80 -0.81
C ALA A 4 -9.29 -4.21 -1.39
N ILE A 5 -8.53 -4.64 -2.39
CA ILE A 5 -8.65 -5.97 -2.99
C ILE A 5 -7.96 -7.02 -2.09
N GLU A 6 -6.79 -6.67 -1.56
CA GLU A 6 -6.08 -7.50 -0.58
C GLU A 6 -6.91 -7.65 0.69
N ASP A 7 -7.50 -6.55 1.16
CA ASP A 7 -8.45 -6.51 2.26
C ASP A 7 -9.61 -7.48 2.04
N GLY A 8 -10.29 -7.39 0.89
CA GLY A 8 -11.39 -8.28 0.54
C GLY A 8 -10.98 -9.76 0.48
N TYR A 9 -9.77 -10.07 -0.03
CA TYR A 9 -9.25 -11.43 -0.09
C TYR A 9 -9.02 -12.03 1.30
N TYR A 10 -8.32 -11.31 2.18
CA TYR A 10 -8.01 -11.80 3.52
C TYR A 10 -9.27 -11.84 4.41
N LEU A 11 -10.15 -10.86 4.26
CA LEU A 11 -11.44 -10.83 4.94
C LEU A 11 -12.38 -11.95 4.48
N ALA A 12 -12.32 -12.39 3.22
CA ALA A 12 -13.09 -13.53 2.75
C ALA A 12 -12.48 -14.89 3.18
N LYS A 13 -11.18 -14.90 3.51
CA LYS A 13 -10.44 -16.09 3.95
C LYS A 13 -10.65 -16.40 5.43
N SER A 14 -10.71 -15.39 6.30
CA SER A 14 -10.85 -15.58 7.76
C SER A 14 -12.19 -16.19 8.23
N PRO A 15 -13.36 -15.95 7.62
CA PRO A 15 -14.66 -16.40 8.13
C PRO A 15 -15.10 -17.76 7.60
N LYS A 16 -14.31 -18.41 6.72
CA LYS A 16 -14.73 -19.62 5.99
C LYS A 16 -15.10 -20.80 6.90
N GLU A 17 -14.73 -20.73 8.18
CA GLU A 17 -14.99 -21.76 9.20
C GLU A 17 -15.89 -21.28 10.36
N SER A 18 -16.37 -20.04 10.36
CA SER A 18 -17.12 -19.44 11.48
C SER A 18 -18.53 -19.02 11.09
N ASP A 19 -19.51 -19.37 11.93
CA ASP A 19 -20.89 -18.88 11.82
C ASP A 19 -20.93 -17.35 11.98
N LEU A 20 -21.50 -16.65 11.00
CA LEU A 20 -21.62 -15.19 11.01
C LEU A 20 -22.61 -14.69 12.07
N GLN A 21 -23.46 -15.56 12.61
CA GLN A 21 -24.31 -15.24 13.76
C GLN A 21 -23.54 -15.25 15.09
N ASP A 22 -22.36 -15.90 15.14
CA ASP A 22 -21.48 -15.83 16.29
C ASP A 22 -20.60 -14.57 16.23
N LEU A 23 -21.08 -13.52 16.88
CA LEU A 23 -20.37 -12.24 17.01
C LEU A 23 -18.97 -12.38 17.63
N ARG A 24 -18.71 -13.41 18.45
CA ARG A 24 -17.37 -13.65 19.02
C ARG A 24 -16.44 -14.22 17.97
N ALA A 25 -16.92 -15.17 17.17
CA ALA A 25 -16.16 -15.76 16.07
C ALA A 25 -15.84 -14.70 14.99
N VAL A 26 -16.80 -13.85 14.64
CA VAL A 26 -16.60 -12.73 13.70
C VAL A 26 -15.56 -11.74 14.22
N ARG A 27 -15.65 -11.33 15.49
CA ARG A 27 -14.67 -10.42 16.11
C ARG A 27 -13.26 -11.02 16.16
N ALA A 28 -13.15 -12.32 16.44
CA ALA A 28 -11.86 -13.02 16.40
C ALA A 28 -11.28 -13.06 14.98
N GLY A 29 -12.12 -13.27 13.95
CA GLY A 29 -11.73 -13.22 12.54
C GLY A 29 -11.15 -11.86 12.13
N PHE A 30 -11.79 -10.75 12.54
CA PHE A 30 -11.25 -9.41 12.30
C PHE A 30 -9.90 -9.19 12.99
N GLY A 31 -9.73 -9.66 14.23
CA GLY A 31 -8.45 -9.54 14.95
C GLY A 31 -7.29 -10.34 14.32
N ILE A 32 -7.59 -11.43 13.60
CA ILE A 32 -6.61 -12.19 12.81
C ILE A 32 -6.27 -11.45 11.52
N TYR A 33 -7.26 -10.84 10.89
CA TYR A 33 -7.13 -10.05 9.67
C TYR A 33 -6.32 -8.75 9.87
N GLU A 34 -6.54 -8.02 10.96
CA GLU A 34 -5.95 -6.69 11.16
C GLU A 34 -4.43 -6.72 11.41
N LYS A 35 -3.90 -7.75 12.07
CA LYS A 35 -2.51 -7.76 12.55
C LYS A 35 -1.43 -7.76 11.45
N PRO A 36 -1.54 -8.53 10.35
CA PRO A 36 -0.46 -8.59 9.35
C PRO A 36 -0.43 -7.39 8.39
N GLY A 37 -1.56 -6.73 8.16
CA GLY A 37 -1.70 -5.73 7.10
C GLY A 37 -1.20 -4.33 7.49
N ILE A 38 -1.22 -3.98 8.77
CA ILE A 38 -0.99 -2.60 9.23
C ILE A 38 0.37 -2.05 8.77
N GLU A 39 1.45 -2.82 8.89
CA GLU A 39 2.78 -2.33 8.51
C GLU A 39 2.92 -2.12 7.00
N LEU A 40 2.41 -3.07 6.20
CA LEU A 40 2.42 -2.98 4.74
C LEU A 40 1.57 -1.80 4.25
N PHE A 41 0.38 -1.61 4.82
CA PHE A 41 -0.50 -0.50 4.46
C PHE A 41 0.06 0.85 4.86
N ASN A 42 0.66 0.95 6.06
CA ASN A 42 1.33 2.16 6.49
C ASN A 42 2.52 2.50 5.58
N HIS A 43 3.30 1.50 5.18
CA HIS A 43 4.39 1.68 4.23
C HIS A 43 3.88 2.20 2.88
N ASN A 44 2.87 1.56 2.31
CA ASN A 44 2.28 1.94 1.03
C ASN A 44 1.65 3.34 1.07
N MET A 45 1.00 3.71 2.18
CA MET A 45 0.42 5.03 2.38
C MET A 45 1.51 6.11 2.43
N GLU A 46 2.57 5.90 3.20
CA GLU A 46 3.68 6.85 3.31
C GLU A 46 4.45 6.98 1.99
N PHE A 47 4.68 5.87 1.29
CA PHE A 47 5.32 5.85 -0.03
C PHE A 47 4.52 6.65 -1.05
N THR A 48 3.20 6.43 -1.12
CA THR A 48 2.30 7.17 -2.01
C THR A 48 2.26 8.66 -1.66
N ARG A 49 2.22 9.00 -0.37
CA ARG A 49 2.23 10.38 0.12
C ARG A 49 3.55 11.10 -0.22
N PHE A 50 4.67 10.39 -0.13
CA PHE A 50 5.97 10.91 -0.53
C PHE A 50 6.01 11.17 -2.05
N LEU A 51 5.59 10.21 -2.87
CA LEU A 51 5.54 10.36 -4.32
C LEU A 51 4.69 11.57 -4.74
N GLY A 52 3.50 11.74 -4.15
CA GLY A 52 2.65 12.90 -4.43
C GLY A 52 3.37 14.23 -4.17
N ARG A 53 4.06 14.35 -3.03
CA ARG A 53 4.88 15.54 -2.71
C ARG A 53 6.04 15.71 -3.69
N MET A 54 6.75 14.64 -4.02
CA MET A 54 7.88 14.68 -4.96
C MET A 54 7.46 15.12 -6.36
N TYR A 55 6.26 14.75 -6.83
CA TYR A 55 5.80 15.14 -8.15
C TYR A 55 5.18 16.55 -8.19
N HIS A 56 4.43 16.94 -7.16
CA HIS A 56 3.65 18.19 -7.16
C HIS A 56 4.29 19.37 -6.43
N SER A 57 5.24 19.16 -5.53
CA SER A 57 5.79 20.23 -4.68
C SER A 57 7.21 20.67 -5.07
N LEU A 58 7.83 20.03 -6.06
CA LEU A 58 9.17 20.43 -6.51
C LEU A 58 9.07 21.70 -7.40
N PRO A 59 9.74 22.80 -7.05
CA PRO A 59 9.77 23.98 -7.89
C PRO A 59 10.64 23.76 -9.14
N TRP A 60 10.47 24.63 -10.12
CA TRP A 60 11.47 24.77 -11.18
C TRP A 60 12.76 25.37 -10.60
N PRO A 61 13.97 24.88 -10.95
CA PRO A 61 14.30 23.89 -11.98
C PRO A 61 14.38 22.44 -11.49
N LEU A 62 14.24 22.17 -10.19
CA LEU A 62 14.39 20.82 -9.62
C LEU A 62 13.42 19.80 -10.22
N ALA A 63 12.18 20.20 -10.51
CA ALA A 63 11.23 19.34 -11.20
C ALA A 63 11.74 18.86 -12.56
N LYS A 64 12.43 19.72 -13.32
CA LYS A 64 13.01 19.34 -14.63
C LYS A 64 14.20 18.42 -14.50
N LEU A 65 15.02 18.60 -13.48
CA LEU A 65 16.12 17.68 -13.20
C LEU A 65 15.60 16.29 -12.80
N ARG A 66 14.58 16.25 -11.93
CA ARG A 66 13.88 15.00 -11.57
C ARG A 66 13.38 14.29 -12.82
N ASP A 67 12.65 14.99 -13.68
CA ASP A 67 12.08 14.42 -14.92
C ASP A 67 13.20 13.87 -15.82
N LEU A 68 14.25 14.67 -16.08
CA LEU A 68 15.40 14.23 -16.87
C LEU A 68 16.06 12.95 -16.30
N ILE A 69 16.24 12.88 -14.99
CA ILE A 69 16.83 11.69 -14.36
C ILE A 69 15.87 10.50 -14.48
N PHE A 70 14.59 10.69 -14.18
CA PHE A 70 13.62 9.58 -14.15
C PHE A 70 13.25 9.07 -15.54
N ASP A 71 13.26 9.92 -16.56
CA ASP A 71 12.91 9.55 -17.93
C ASP A 71 14.06 8.83 -18.66
N TYR A 72 15.30 9.16 -18.33
CA TYR A 72 16.49 8.66 -19.04
C TYR A 72 17.34 7.69 -18.22
N THR A 73 16.91 7.31 -17.01
CA THR A 73 17.60 6.32 -16.18
C THR A 73 16.63 5.34 -15.54
N PRO A 74 17.06 4.13 -15.15
CA PRO A 74 16.19 3.16 -14.48
C PRO A 74 15.91 3.50 -13.01
N LEU A 75 16.31 4.69 -12.53
CA LEU A 75 16.17 5.07 -11.12
C LEU A 75 14.71 5.01 -10.65
N LEU A 76 13.77 5.56 -11.44
CA LEU A 76 12.35 5.52 -11.10
C LEU A 76 11.84 4.08 -11.01
N SER A 77 12.10 3.25 -12.01
CA SER A 77 11.67 1.85 -12.01
C SER A 77 12.26 1.04 -10.86
N CYS A 78 13.53 1.28 -10.51
CA CYS A 78 14.19 0.65 -9.37
C CYS A 78 13.57 1.10 -8.04
N PHE A 79 13.29 2.39 -7.91
CA PHE A 79 12.65 2.98 -6.74
C PHE A 79 11.23 2.44 -6.55
N MET A 80 10.42 2.44 -7.61
CA MET A 80 9.06 1.88 -7.59
C MET A 80 9.05 0.40 -7.22
N ARG A 81 9.99 -0.39 -7.77
CA ARG A 81 10.09 -1.82 -7.44
C ARG A 81 10.43 -2.07 -5.98
N LYS A 82 11.25 -1.22 -5.35
CA LYS A 82 11.67 -1.40 -3.94
C LYS A 82 10.70 -0.81 -2.92
N GLY A 83 9.93 0.21 -3.31
CA GLY A 83 9.02 0.91 -2.40
C GLY A 83 7.56 0.47 -2.50
N TYR A 84 7.20 -0.26 -3.57
CA TYR A 84 5.83 -0.77 -3.75
C TYR A 84 5.71 -2.29 -3.55
N LEU A 85 6.83 -3.03 -3.62
CA LEU A 85 6.90 -4.48 -3.41
C LEU A 85 7.82 -4.78 -2.23
#